data_AF-A0A838NEW7-F1
#
_entry.id   AF-A0A838NEW7-F1
#
_cell.length_a   1.000
_cell.length_b   1.000
_cell.length_c   1.000
_cell.angle_alpha   90.00
_cell.angle_beta   90.00
_cell.angle_gamma   90.00
#
_symmetry.space_group_name_H-M   'P 1'
#
loop_
_entity.id
_entity.type
_entity.pdbx_description
1 polymer ?
#
loop_
_entity_poly.entity_id
_entity_poly.type
_entity_poly.pdbx_seq_one_letter_code
_entity_poly.pdbx_strand_id
1 'polypeptide(L)'
;MAAIDNTTDGAAPRYHCVRTALTLLLLIGGLVSPVPGQASPPPPSPRLPLELLPDTLAICRLSPDAALPAWASLTGRFVTLSRTAEELSVTAVQDAIPASVRCERDYRALRVKGTLPPNLVGILLSIARPLAERGLAIFAISTFDTDYVLVKARDLSAALDALRAAGHTIHP
;
A
#
# COMPACT_ATOMS: atom_id res chain seq x y z
N MET A 1 44.89 -30.74 -24.26
CA MET A 1 45.92 -30.43 -25.27
C MET A 1 45.23 -29.68 -26.40
N ALA A 2 45.54 -28.39 -26.55
CA ALA A 2 45.15 -27.37 -27.57
C ALA A 2 43.64 -27.18 -27.86
N ALA A 3 42.97 -26.03 -27.71
CA ALA A 3 43.24 -24.61 -27.98
C ALA A 3 43.22 -24.19 -29.46
N ILE A 4 42.15 -23.46 -29.85
CA ILE A 4 42.02 -22.32 -30.82
C ILE A 4 40.55 -21.86 -30.73
N ASP A 5 40.18 -20.79 -30.02
CA ASP A 5 40.37 -19.34 -30.26
C ASP A 5 39.79 -18.85 -31.61
N ASN A 6 38.71 -18.07 -31.54
CA ASN A 6 38.43 -17.04 -32.53
C ASN A 6 37.73 -15.86 -31.86
N THR A 7 38.51 -14.81 -31.67
CA THR A 7 38.15 -13.48 -31.25
C THR A 7 37.48 -12.72 -32.40
N THR A 8 36.35 -12.08 -32.15
CA THR A 8 36.10 -10.74 -32.72
C THR A 8 35.37 -9.85 -31.73
N ASP A 9 36.07 -8.76 -31.47
CA ASP A 9 35.88 -7.67 -30.54
C ASP A 9 34.78 -6.68 -31.01
N GLY A 10 34.23 -5.87 -30.10
CA GLY A 10 33.14 -4.95 -30.41
C GLY A 10 32.65 -4.10 -29.25
N ALA A 11 33.57 -3.38 -28.61
CA ALA A 11 33.45 -2.58 -27.41
C ALA A 11 32.36 -1.46 -27.36
N ALA A 12 31.88 -1.20 -26.14
CA ALA A 12 31.40 0.08 -25.64
C ALA A 12 32.30 0.51 -24.44
N PRO A 13 32.25 1.73 -23.89
CA PRO A 13 31.88 3.05 -24.40
C PRO A 13 33.08 4.05 -24.32
N ARG A 14 33.01 5.20 -24.98
CA ARG A 14 33.96 6.32 -24.77
C ARG A 14 33.20 7.59 -24.39
N TYR A 15 33.37 8.01 -23.13
CA TYR A 15 32.98 9.33 -22.65
C TYR A 15 33.92 10.38 -23.28
N HIS A 16 33.35 11.41 -23.94
CA HIS A 16 34.10 12.59 -24.35
C HIS A 16 33.58 13.83 -23.63
N CYS A 17 34.57 14.57 -23.15
CA CYS A 17 34.54 15.65 -22.21
C CYS A 17 34.53 16.99 -22.98
N VAL A 18 33.67 17.92 -22.55
CA VAL A 18 33.94 19.36 -22.46
C VAL A 18 33.97 20.22 -23.74
N ARG A 19 33.08 21.23 -23.69
CA ARG A 19 33.10 22.56 -24.34
C ARG A 19 33.02 22.60 -25.87
N THR A 20 31.96 23.24 -26.38
CA THR A 20 32.00 24.55 -27.11
C THR A 20 30.68 24.71 -27.87
N ALA A 21 29.77 25.59 -27.41
CA ALA A 21 28.80 26.34 -28.23
C ALA A 21 27.74 26.99 -27.32
N LEU A 22 28.16 27.98 -26.54
CA LEU A 22 27.27 29.05 -26.10
C LEU A 22 27.36 30.11 -27.21
N THR A 23 26.23 30.54 -27.79
CA THR A 23 25.81 31.95 -27.97
C THR A 23 24.63 32.03 -28.95
N LEU A 24 23.60 32.77 -28.53
CA LEU A 24 22.57 33.45 -29.34
C LEU A 24 21.26 32.71 -29.69
N LEU A 25 20.28 32.78 -28.77
CA LEU A 25 18.94 33.26 -29.11
C LEU A 25 18.21 33.72 -27.81
N LEU A 26 18.46 34.97 -27.42
CA LEU A 26 17.58 35.74 -26.54
C LEU A 26 16.84 36.73 -27.45
N LEU A 27 15.52 36.87 -27.25
CA LEU A 27 14.61 37.94 -27.70
C LEU A 27 13.37 37.45 -28.45
N ILE A 28 12.51 36.61 -27.87
CA ILE A 28 11.04 36.80 -28.01
C ILE A 28 10.32 36.14 -26.82
N GLY A 29 9.50 36.91 -26.09
CA GLY A 29 8.26 36.39 -25.51
C GLY A 29 8.26 35.93 -24.06
N GLY A 30 7.97 36.87 -23.15
CA GLY A 30 7.11 36.62 -21.98
C GLY A 30 7.74 35.91 -20.78
N LEU A 31 7.99 36.68 -19.71
CA LEU A 31 7.92 36.14 -18.35
C LEU A 31 6.50 35.62 -18.11
N VAL A 32 6.23 34.35 -18.43
CA VAL A 32 5.26 33.60 -17.64
C VAL A 32 5.99 33.25 -16.35
N SER A 33 5.87 34.12 -15.35
CA SER A 33 6.14 33.71 -13.98
C SER A 33 5.38 32.41 -13.74
N PRO A 34 5.97 31.35 -13.18
CA PRO A 34 5.17 30.25 -12.68
C PRO A 34 4.19 30.88 -11.70
N VAL A 35 2.89 30.86 -12.00
CA VAL A 35 1.88 31.04 -10.96
C VAL A 35 2.23 29.94 -9.96
N PRO A 36 2.70 30.24 -8.73
CA PRO A 36 2.78 29.21 -7.72
C PRO A 36 1.36 28.70 -7.62
N GLY A 37 1.14 27.46 -8.07
CA GLY A 37 -0.14 26.80 -7.92
C GLY A 37 -0.47 26.94 -6.45
N GLN A 38 -1.46 27.78 -6.15
CA GLN A 38 -2.07 27.81 -4.84
C GLN A 38 -2.77 26.47 -4.71
N ALA A 39 -2.01 25.44 -4.33
CA ALA A 39 -2.58 24.29 -3.69
C ALA A 39 -3.23 24.86 -2.44
N SER A 40 -4.56 25.00 -2.47
CA SER A 40 -5.34 25.21 -1.25
C SER A 40 -4.81 24.22 -0.21
N PRO A 41 -4.64 24.65 1.06
CA PRO A 41 -4.17 23.77 2.11
C PRO A 41 -5.00 22.49 2.06
N PRO A 42 -4.37 21.30 2.15
CA PRO A 42 -5.10 20.04 2.08
C PRO A 42 -6.22 20.11 3.13
N PRO A 43 -7.44 19.64 2.78
CA PRO A 43 -8.55 19.67 3.72
C PRO A 43 -8.13 19.00 5.03
N PRO A 44 -8.62 19.49 6.18
CA PRO A 44 -8.27 18.92 7.47
C PRO A 44 -8.57 17.42 7.47
N SER A 45 -7.65 16.63 8.01
CA SER A 45 -7.79 15.16 8.02
C SER A 45 -9.04 14.76 8.81
N PRO A 46 -9.95 13.95 8.24
CA PRO A 46 -11.18 13.58 8.92
C PRO A 46 -10.89 12.77 10.18
N ARG A 47 -11.66 13.03 11.24
CA ARG A 47 -11.64 12.24 12.47
C ARG A 47 -12.64 11.09 12.33
N LEU A 48 -12.13 9.87 12.25
CA LEU A 48 -12.94 8.70 11.95
C LEU A 48 -13.26 7.91 13.22
N PRO A 49 -14.47 7.36 13.35
CA PRO A 49 -14.73 6.26 14.27
C PRO A 49 -14.17 4.97 13.65
N LEU A 50 -13.20 4.36 14.32
CA LEU A 50 -12.59 3.10 13.91
C LEU A 50 -13.03 1.99 14.87
N GLU A 51 -13.22 0.79 14.35
CA GLU A 51 -13.56 -0.40 15.13
C GLU A 51 -12.49 -1.46 14.94
N LEU A 52 -11.92 -1.94 16.05
CA LEU A 52 -10.97 -3.05 16.06
C LEU A 52 -11.75 -4.36 15.89
N LEU A 53 -11.44 -5.13 14.86
CA LEU A 53 -12.07 -6.44 14.70
C LEU A 53 -11.54 -7.44 15.75
N PRO A 54 -12.39 -8.35 16.24
CA PRO A 54 -12.01 -9.31 17.27
C PRO A 54 -11.01 -10.35 16.76
N ASP A 55 -11.12 -10.72 15.49
CA ASP A 55 -10.35 -11.78 14.89
C ASP A 55 -8.89 -11.38 14.61
N THR A 56 -8.01 -12.39 14.63
CA THR A 56 -6.66 -12.29 14.07
C THR A 56 -6.67 -12.82 12.64
N LEU A 57 -6.10 -12.07 11.71
CA LEU A 57 -6.12 -12.37 10.29
C LEU A 57 -4.74 -12.82 9.79
N ALA A 58 -4.73 -13.52 8.67
CA ALA A 58 -3.52 -13.77 7.89
C ALA A 58 -3.76 -13.47 6.42
N ILE A 59 -2.68 -13.13 5.72
CA ILE A 59 -2.64 -12.84 4.29
C ILE A 59 -1.85 -13.95 3.61
N CYS A 60 -2.50 -14.74 2.78
CA CYS A 60 -1.93 -15.92 2.14
C CYS A 60 -1.78 -15.71 0.65
N ARG A 61 -0.69 -16.26 0.10
CA ARG A 61 -0.45 -16.29 -1.34
C ARG A 61 -0.67 -17.69 -1.89
N LEU A 62 -1.52 -17.80 -2.90
CA LEU A 62 -1.76 -19.01 -3.67
C LEU A 62 -1.39 -18.78 -5.15
N SER A 63 -1.33 -19.87 -5.92
CA SER A 63 -1.13 -19.81 -7.38
C SER A 63 -2.22 -18.95 -8.04
N PRO A 64 -1.91 -18.18 -9.10
CA PRO A 64 -2.89 -17.39 -9.86
C PRO A 64 -4.05 -18.21 -10.42
N ASP A 65 -3.84 -19.52 -10.66
CA ASP A 65 -4.86 -20.45 -11.17
C ASP A 65 -5.50 -21.32 -10.08
N ALA A 66 -5.14 -21.10 -8.80
CA ALA A 66 -5.69 -21.89 -7.71
C ALA A 66 -7.22 -21.72 -7.63
N ALA A 67 -7.92 -22.84 -7.48
CA ALA A 67 -9.33 -22.83 -7.09
C ALA A 67 -9.51 -22.10 -5.75
N LEU A 68 -10.70 -21.54 -5.51
CA LEU A 68 -11.01 -20.91 -4.24
C LEU A 68 -10.96 -21.96 -3.12
N PRO A 69 -10.13 -21.78 -2.08
CA PRO A 69 -10.01 -22.76 -1.03
C PRO A 69 -11.26 -22.77 -0.14
N ALA A 70 -11.69 -23.96 0.28
CA ALA A 70 -12.88 -24.11 1.13
C ALA A 70 -12.83 -23.29 2.43
N TRP A 71 -11.64 -23.15 3.02
CA TRP A 71 -11.42 -22.34 4.23
C TRP A 71 -11.60 -20.82 4.01
N ALA A 72 -11.61 -20.36 2.75
CA ALA A 72 -11.90 -18.98 2.38
C ALA A 72 -13.34 -18.78 1.86
N SER A 73 -14.17 -19.83 1.89
CA SER A 73 -15.60 -19.77 1.52
C SER A 73 -16.52 -19.73 2.76
N LEU A 74 -15.96 -19.45 3.94
CA LEU A 74 -16.70 -19.40 5.19
C LEU A 74 -17.56 -18.14 5.26
N THR A 75 -18.88 -18.32 5.33
CA THR A 75 -19.83 -17.22 5.51
C THR A 75 -19.78 -16.66 6.93
N GLY A 76 -20.06 -15.35 7.07
CA GLY A 76 -20.12 -14.69 8.37
C GLY A 76 -18.77 -14.36 9.03
N ARG A 77 -17.65 -14.64 8.35
CA ARG A 77 -16.30 -14.28 8.81
C ARG A 77 -15.64 -13.31 7.84
N PHE A 78 -14.64 -12.56 8.32
CA PHE A 78 -13.87 -11.69 7.45
C PHE A 78 -13.07 -12.52 6.44
N VAL A 79 -13.32 -12.27 5.14
CA VAL A 79 -12.53 -12.82 4.05
C VAL A 79 -12.47 -11.83 2.89
N THR A 80 -11.29 -11.68 2.30
CA THR A 80 -11.10 -11.03 1.01
C THR A 80 -10.29 -11.90 0.08
N LEU A 81 -10.66 -11.85 -1.20
CA LEU A 81 -10.06 -12.62 -2.27
C LEU A 81 -9.70 -11.65 -3.39
N SER A 82 -8.43 -11.61 -3.75
CA SER A 82 -7.94 -10.77 -4.85
C SER A 82 -7.10 -11.63 -5.78
N ARG A 83 -7.56 -11.79 -7.02
CA ARG A 83 -6.85 -12.52 -8.06
C ARG A 83 -6.23 -11.55 -9.04
N THR A 84 -4.93 -11.69 -9.26
CA THR A 84 -4.18 -10.99 -10.30
C THR A 84 -3.61 -12.04 -11.28
N ALA A 85 -2.84 -11.60 -12.28
CA ALA A 85 -2.14 -12.53 -13.17
C ALA A 85 -1.04 -13.33 -12.44
N GLU A 86 -0.56 -12.84 -11.30
CA GLU A 86 0.60 -13.34 -10.57
C GLU A 86 0.25 -14.20 -9.36
N GLU A 87 -0.96 -14.02 -8.79
CA GLU A 87 -1.38 -14.74 -7.59
C GLU A 87 -2.89 -14.70 -7.33
N LEU A 88 -3.33 -15.60 -6.46
CA LEU A 88 -4.53 -15.44 -5.65
C LEU A 88 -4.10 -15.05 -4.22
N SER A 89 -4.36 -13.80 -3.84
CA SER A 89 -4.18 -13.31 -2.49
C SER A 89 -5.47 -13.52 -1.69
N VAL A 90 -5.33 -14.11 -0.51
CA VAL A 90 -6.45 -14.42 0.39
C VAL A 90 -6.17 -13.86 1.77
N THR A 91 -6.99 -12.90 2.20
CA THR A 91 -6.96 -12.43 3.60
C THR A 91 -8.13 -13.06 4.33
N ALA A 92 -7.89 -13.83 5.39
CA ALA A 92 -8.95 -14.52 6.13
C ALA A 92 -8.62 -14.64 7.62
N VAL A 93 -9.58 -15.08 8.42
CA VAL A 93 -9.33 -15.35 9.84
C VAL A 93 -8.32 -16.49 9.98
N GLN A 94 -7.29 -16.25 10.78
CA GLN A 94 -6.07 -17.05 10.84
C GLN A 94 -6.32 -18.50 11.25
N ASP A 95 -7.29 -18.76 12.13
CA ASP A 95 -7.62 -20.08 12.67
C ASP A 95 -8.24 -21.03 11.63
N ALA A 96 -8.88 -20.49 10.58
CA ALA A 96 -9.46 -21.29 9.50
C ALA A 96 -8.39 -21.79 8.52
N ILE A 97 -7.20 -21.19 8.55
CA ILE A 97 -6.19 -21.39 7.53
C ILE A 97 -5.27 -22.54 7.94
N PRO A 98 -5.14 -23.60 7.11
CA PRO A 98 -4.22 -24.69 7.41
C PRO A 98 -2.78 -24.20 7.63
N ALA A 99 -2.08 -24.81 8.59
CA ALA A 99 -0.71 -24.43 8.94
C ALA A 99 0.29 -24.56 7.77
N SER A 100 0.00 -25.46 6.82
CA SER A 100 0.81 -25.67 5.61
C SER A 100 0.70 -24.57 4.56
N VAL A 101 -0.30 -23.68 4.65
CA VAL A 101 -0.45 -22.57 3.70
C VAL A 101 0.54 -21.47 4.05
N ARG A 102 1.30 -21.03 3.04
CA ARG A 102 2.22 -19.89 3.14
C ARG A 102 1.44 -18.59 3.34
N CYS A 103 1.57 -18.00 4.52
CA CYS A 103 0.89 -16.75 4.87
C CYS A 103 1.77 -15.84 5.72
N GLU A 104 1.56 -14.55 5.56
CA GLU A 104 1.92 -13.56 6.56
C GLU A 104 0.85 -13.55 7.64
N ARG A 105 1.22 -13.92 8.86
CA ARG A 105 0.31 -14.14 9.99
C ARG A 105 0.29 -12.98 10.98
N ASP A 106 -0.64 -13.06 11.92
CA ASP A 106 -0.80 -12.21 13.08
C ASP A 106 -1.11 -10.75 12.70
N TYR A 107 -2.13 -10.55 11.87
CA TYR A 107 -2.68 -9.23 11.61
C TYR A 107 -3.90 -8.94 12.47
N ARG A 108 -4.04 -7.67 12.87
CA ARG A 108 -5.24 -7.12 13.50
C ARG A 108 -5.79 -6.03 12.61
N ALA A 109 -7.09 -6.07 12.37
CA ALA A 109 -7.77 -5.17 11.46
C ALA A 109 -8.54 -4.09 12.22
N LEU A 110 -8.41 -2.85 11.77
CA LEU A 110 -9.35 -1.78 12.08
C LEU A 110 -10.23 -1.52 10.86
N ARG A 111 -11.53 -1.31 11.05
CA ARG A 111 -12.44 -0.82 10.01
C ARG A 111 -12.93 0.59 10.32
N VAL A 112 -13.26 1.36 9.31
CA VAL A 112 -14.04 2.59 9.53
C VAL A 112 -15.48 2.20 9.83
N LYS A 113 -16.02 2.69 10.95
CA LYS A 113 -17.37 2.35 11.41
C LYS A 113 -18.42 3.10 10.60
N GLY A 114 -19.43 2.36 10.14
CA GLY A 114 -20.51 2.87 9.27
C GLY A 114 -20.14 2.86 7.79
N THR A 115 -21.08 3.26 6.95
CA THR A 115 -20.86 3.39 5.51
C THR A 115 -20.23 4.74 5.19
N LEU A 116 -19.18 4.73 4.38
CA LEU A 116 -18.52 5.94 3.94
C LEU A 116 -19.30 6.58 2.77
N PRO A 117 -19.45 7.92 2.72
CA PRO A 117 -19.95 8.57 1.53
C PRO A 117 -19.01 8.29 0.36
N PRO A 118 -19.51 7.92 -0.84
CA PRO A 118 -18.68 7.48 -1.96
C PRO A 118 -17.73 8.57 -2.51
N ASN A 119 -17.95 9.83 -2.16
CA ASN A 119 -17.18 11.00 -2.58
C ASN A 119 -16.24 11.54 -1.49
N LEU A 120 -16.09 10.84 -0.36
CA LEU A 120 -15.24 11.29 0.73
C LEU A 120 -13.77 11.00 0.40
N VAL A 121 -12.98 12.07 0.25
CA VAL A 121 -11.55 11.99 -0.10
C VAL A 121 -10.69 12.04 1.17
N GLY A 122 -9.59 11.29 1.17
CA GLY A 122 -8.55 11.41 2.20
C GLY A 122 -8.75 10.55 3.46
N ILE A 123 -9.72 9.63 3.46
CA ILE A 123 -9.98 8.68 4.56
C ILE A 123 -8.77 7.78 4.79
N LEU A 124 -8.33 7.07 3.75
CA LEU A 124 -7.18 6.19 3.87
C LEU A 124 -5.92 6.98 4.23
N LEU A 125 -5.79 8.22 3.73
CA LEU A 125 -4.68 9.10 4.07
C LEU A 125 -4.69 9.53 5.54
N SER A 126 -5.87 9.79 6.14
CA SER A 126 -5.96 10.17 7.55
C SER A 126 -5.56 9.03 8.48
N ILE A 127 -5.77 7.78 8.05
CA ILE A 127 -5.34 6.58 8.80
C ILE A 127 -3.86 6.26 8.52
N ALA A 128 -3.44 6.24 7.26
CA ALA A 128 -2.11 5.79 6.86
C ALA A 128 -0.99 6.75 7.31
N ARG A 129 -1.23 8.06 7.26
CA ARG A 129 -0.23 9.07 7.63
C ARG A 129 0.29 8.92 9.07
N PRO A 130 -0.54 8.92 10.14
CA PRO A 130 -0.05 8.80 11.51
C PRO A 130 0.63 7.45 11.78
N LEU A 131 0.26 6.39 11.06
CA LEU A 131 0.92 5.09 11.17
C LEU A 131 2.30 5.10 10.50
N ALA A 132 2.40 5.67 9.30
CA ALA A 132 3.66 5.81 8.57
C ALA A 132 4.65 6.72 9.30
N GLU A 133 4.20 7.81 9.93
CA GLU A 133 5.03 8.70 10.76
C GLU A 133 5.65 7.99 11.97
N ARG A 134 5.08 6.85 12.38
CA ARG A 134 5.63 5.97 13.42
C ARG A 134 6.37 4.75 12.87
N GLY A 135 6.57 4.66 11.55
CA GLY A 135 7.21 3.52 10.89
C GLY A 135 6.38 2.23 10.94
N LEU A 136 5.06 2.33 11.13
CA LEU A 136 4.17 1.17 11.22
C LEU A 136 3.67 0.81 9.82
N ALA A 137 4.02 -0.39 9.37
CA ALA A 137 3.54 -0.91 8.09
C ALA A 137 2.04 -1.26 8.18
N ILE A 138 1.32 -0.98 7.10
CA ILE A 138 -0.11 -1.29 6.98
C ILE A 138 -0.39 -2.17 5.76
N PHE A 139 -1.50 -2.90 5.83
CA PHE A 139 -2.15 -3.51 4.68
C PHE A 139 -3.57 -2.96 4.57
N ALA A 140 -3.87 -2.24 3.49
CA ALA A 140 -5.15 -1.57 3.29
C ALA A 140 -6.07 -2.40 2.39
N ILE A 141 -7.34 -2.49 2.76
CA ILE A 141 -8.38 -3.19 2.01
C ILE A 141 -9.59 -2.28 1.93
N SER A 142 -9.98 -1.90 0.73
CA SER A 142 -11.24 -1.19 0.49
C SER A 142 -12.35 -2.18 0.10
N THR A 143 -13.55 -1.91 0.57
CA THR A 143 -14.78 -2.61 0.15
C THR A 143 -15.76 -1.60 -0.44
N PHE A 144 -16.96 -2.05 -0.82
CA PHE A 144 -18.00 -1.14 -1.29
C PHE A 144 -18.42 -0.13 -0.21
N ASP A 145 -18.56 -0.57 1.05
CA ASP A 145 -19.10 0.26 2.12
C ASP A 145 -18.03 0.99 2.94
N THR A 146 -16.86 0.37 3.13
CA THR A 146 -15.85 0.84 4.09
C THR A 146 -14.44 0.39 3.76
N ASP A 147 -13.46 1.01 4.42
CA ASP A 147 -12.05 0.67 4.39
C ASP A 147 -11.62 -0.07 5.66
N TYR A 148 -10.71 -1.01 5.48
CA TYR A 148 -10.02 -1.74 6.53
C TYR A 148 -8.52 -1.46 6.45
N VAL A 149 -7.89 -1.29 7.60
CA VAL A 149 -6.43 -1.16 7.73
C VAL A 149 -5.94 -2.22 8.71
N LEU A 150 -5.07 -3.08 8.23
CA LEU A 150 -4.46 -4.16 8.99
C LEU A 150 -3.05 -3.75 9.41
N VAL A 151 -2.71 -4.04 10.66
CA VAL A 151 -1.37 -3.92 11.23
C VAL A 151 -0.94 -5.25 11.83
N LYS A 152 0.36 -5.49 11.98
CA LYS A 152 0.82 -6.67 12.72
C LYS A 152 0.37 -6.58 14.17
N ALA A 153 0.02 -7.71 14.77
CA ALA A 153 -0.48 -7.80 16.15
C ALA A 153 0.53 -7.24 17.16
N ARG A 154 1.82 -7.48 16.93
CA ARG A 154 2.92 -6.90 17.72
C ARG A 154 2.94 -5.36 17.71
N ASP A 155 2.42 -4.74 16.65
CA ASP A 155 2.43 -3.31 16.42
C ASP A 155 1.08 -2.66 16.80
N LEU A 156 0.08 -3.46 17.22
CA LEU A 156 -1.28 -3.00 17.46
C LEU A 156 -1.32 -1.86 18.49
N SER A 157 -0.65 -2.00 19.63
CA SER A 157 -0.68 -0.95 20.66
C SER A 157 -0.16 0.39 20.12
N ALA A 158 0.98 0.37 19.44
CA ALA A 158 1.57 1.56 18.84
C ALA A 158 0.67 2.17 17.76
N ALA A 159 -0.01 1.34 16.98
CA ALA A 159 -0.96 1.78 15.97
C ALA A 159 -2.18 2.45 16.59
N LEU A 160 -2.79 1.85 17.62
CA LEU A 160 -3.92 2.44 18.32
C LEU A 160 -3.56 3.79 18.94
N ASP A 161 -2.37 3.92 19.53
CA ASP A 161 -1.91 5.17 20.12
C ASP A 161 -1.66 6.25 19.06
N ALA A 162 -1.10 5.89 17.90
CA ALA A 162 -0.92 6.80 16.77
C ALA A 162 -2.25 7.35 16.26
N LEU A 163 -3.23 6.46 16.08
CA LEU A 163 -4.55 6.81 15.56
C LEU A 163 -5.34 7.68 16.55
N ARG A 164 -5.26 7.38 17.86
CA ARG A 164 -5.85 8.24 18.90
C ARG A 164 -5.19 9.62 18.94
N ALA A 165 -3.86 9.68 18.84
CA ALA A 165 -3.13 10.95 18.79
C ALA A 165 -3.50 11.80 17.56
N ALA A 166 -3.84 11.16 16.44
CA ALA A 166 -4.39 11.81 15.25
C ALA A 166 -5.86 12.26 15.39
N GLY A 167 -6.51 11.95 16.53
CA GLY A 167 -7.88 12.37 16.83
C GLY A 167 -8.96 11.37 16.39
N HIS A 168 -8.60 10.13 16.03
CA HIS A 168 -9.57 9.08 15.75
C HIS A 168 -10.12 8.46 17.04
N THR A 169 -11.37 8.02 17.00
CA THR A 169 -12.00 7.28 18.10
C THR A 169 -11.89 5.79 17.82
N ILE A 170 -11.45 5.00 18.80
CA ILE A 170 -11.31 3.54 18.64
C ILE A 170 -12.37 2.83 19.47
N HIS A 171 -13.14 1.97 18.82
CA HIS A 171 -14.09 1.04 19.42
C HIS A 171 -13.49 -0.38 19.46
N PRO A 172 -13.72 -1.14 20.54
CA PRO A 172 -13.32 -2.53 20.63
C PRO A 172 -14.21 -3.45 19.78
#